data_AF-A0A9N9P8F1-F1
#
_entry.id   AF-A0A9N9P8F1-F1
#
_cell.length_a   1.000
_cell.length_b   1.000
_cell.length_c   1.000
_cell.angle_alpha   90.00
_cell.angle_beta   90.00
_cell.angle_gamma   90.00
#
_symmetry.space_group_name_H-M   'P 1'
#
loop_
_entity.id
_entity.type
_entity.pdbx_description
1 polymer ?
#
loop_
_entity_poly.entity_id
_entity_poly.type
_entity_poly.pdbx_seq_one_letter_code
_entity_poly.pdbx_strand_id
1 'polypeptide(L)' 'QMYAMNPNEREKYYLHLLLNYIKGAISFTDLKRVGDYLCATFQESALKYEIIKIENLYNSAMQEAAQF' A
#
# COMPACT_ATOMS: atom_id res chain seq x y z
N GLN A 1 8.59 -3.87 -27.88
CA GLN A 1 7.38 -3.02 -27.88
C GLN A 1 7.21 -2.46 -26.47
N MET A 2 7.43 -1.17 -26.24
CA MET A 2 7.25 -0.55 -24.92
C MET A 2 5.75 -0.44 -24.63
N TYR A 3 5.20 -1.37 -23.85
CA TYR A 3 3.87 -1.25 -23.28
C TYR A 3 3.94 -0.19 -22.18
N ALA A 4 3.77 1.09 -22.55
CA ALA A 4 3.41 2.11 -21.58
C ALA A 4 2.01 1.75 -21.09
N MET A 5 1.91 1.01 -19.97
CA MET A 5 0.63 0.73 -19.33
C MET A 5 -0.11 2.05 -19.18
N ASN A 6 -1.31 2.12 -19.75
CA ASN A 6 -2.10 3.33 -19.69
C ASN A 6 -2.28 3.73 -18.21
N PRO A 7 -2.29 5.03 -17.87
CA PRO A 7 -2.51 5.46 -16.48
C PRO A 7 -3.73 4.79 -15.83
N ASN A 8 -4.76 4.52 -16.63
CA ASN A 8 -5.97 3.79 -16.21
C ASN A 8 -5.73 2.31 -15.90
N GLU A 9 -4.84 1.63 -16.64
CA GLU A 9 -4.47 0.24 -16.37
C GLU A 9 -3.57 0.14 -15.15
N ARG A 10 -2.69 1.13 -14.98
CA ARG A 10 -1.83 1.25 -13.80
C ARG A 10 -2.65 1.39 -12.53
N GLU A 11 -3.62 2.31 -12.50
CA GLU A 11 -4.49 2.49 -11.33
C GLU A 11 -5.34 1.25 -11.04
N LYS A 12 -5.83 0.55 -12.08
CA LYS A 12 -6.53 -0.74 -11.91
C LYS A 12 -5.64 -1.81 -11.29
N TYR A 13 -4.38 -1.89 -11.70
CA TYR A 13 -3.42 -2.83 -11.11
C TYR A 13 -3.26 -2.58 -9.61
N TYR A 14 -3.03 -1.33 -9.21
CA TYR A 14 -2.88 -0.98 -7.80
C TYR A 14 -4.18 -1.14 -7.00
N LEU A 15 -5.33 -0.88 -7.60
CA LEU A 15 -6.62 -1.17 -6.99
C LEU A 15 -6.76 -2.67 -6.66
N HIS A 16 -6.44 -3.56 -7.60
CA HIS A 16 -6.47 -5.00 -7.34
C HIS A 16 -5.46 -5.40 -6.25
N LEU A 17 -4.26 -4.81 -6.25
CA LEU A 17 -3.25 -5.06 -5.21
C LEU A 17 -3.78 -4.67 -3.82
N LEU A 18 -4.36 -3.48 -3.70
CA LEU A 18 -4.95 -2.98 -2.45
C LEU A 18 -6.12 -3.84 -1.97
N LEU A 19 -7.01 -4.27 -2.87
CA LEU A 19 -8.13 -5.15 -2.51
C LEU A 19 -7.66 -6.52 -2.00
N ASN A 20 -6.56 -7.04 -2.54
CA ASN A 20 -5.96 -8.27 -2.04
C ASN A 20 -5.32 -8.08 -0.67
N TYR A 21 -4.69 -6.92 -0.44
CA TYR A 21 -3.93 -6.60 0.76
C TYR A 21 -4.79 -6.15 1.94
N ILE A 22 -5.75 -5.26 1.72
CA ILE A 22 -6.60 -4.64 2.76
C ILE A 22 -7.87 -5.48 2.92
N LYS A 23 -7.93 -6.27 4.00
CA LYS A 23 -9.14 -7.04 4.35
C LYS A 23 -10.15 -6.12 5.04
N GLY A 24 -11.38 -6.07 4.52
CA GLY A 24 -12.47 -5.30 5.13
C GLY A 24 -12.62 -3.86 4.66
N ALA A 25 -11.93 -3.44 3.60
CA ALA A 25 -12.22 -2.15 2.97
C ALA A 25 -13.66 -2.14 2.43
N ILE A 26 -14.46 -1.15 2.85
CA ILE A 26 -15.87 -1.01 2.44
C ILE A 26 -16.06 0.08 1.38
N SER A 27 -15.02 0.88 1.11
CA SER A 27 -15.04 1.93 0.10
C SER A 27 -13.67 2.15 -0.56
N PHE A 28 -13.66 2.81 -1.73
CA PHE A 28 -12.40 3.24 -2.37
C PHE A 28 -11.64 4.29 -1.55
N THR A 29 -12.34 5.07 -0.73
CA THR A 29 -11.69 6.00 0.20
C THR A 29 -10.88 5.23 1.23
N ASP A 30 -11.40 4.13 1.75
CA ASP A 30 -10.69 3.27 2.69
C ASP A 30 -9.44 2.66 2.04
N LEU A 31 -9.52 2.24 0.77
CA LEU A 31 -8.36 1.73 0.03
C LEU A 31 -7.27 2.79 -0.20
N LYS A 32 -7.65 4.06 -0.23
CA LYS A 32 -6.72 5.19 -0.39
C LYS A 32 -6.25 5.77 0.94
N ARG A 33 -6.89 5.39 2.06
CA ARG A 33 -6.59 5.92 3.37
C ARG A 33 -5.50 5.10 4.04
N VAL A 34 -4.36 5.73 4.28
CA VAL A 34 -3.22 5.10 4.95
C VAL A 34 -3.01 5.84 6.28
N GLY A 35 -3.51 5.25 7.37
CA GLY A 35 -3.59 5.93 8.67
C GLY A 35 -4.51 7.15 8.61
N ASP A 36 -3.96 8.34 8.87
CA ASP A 36 -4.68 9.62 8.80
C ASP A 36 -4.53 10.35 7.46
N TYR A 37 -3.79 9.78 6.51
CA TYR A 37 -3.56 10.39 5.19
C TYR A 37 -4.42 9.74 4.11
N LEU A 38 -5.12 10.57 3.34
CA LEU A 38 -5.89 10.13 2.16
C LEU A 38 -5.09 10.37 0.89
N CYS A 39 -4.71 9.29 0.20
CA CYS A 39 -3.92 9.36 -1.02
C CYS A 39 -4.77 9.82 -2.22
N ALA A 40 -4.13 10.50 -3.17
CA ALA A 40 -4.80 10.96 -4.38
C ALA A 40 -5.11 9.77 -5.31
N THR A 41 -4.18 8.83 -5.42
CA THR A 41 -4.25 7.66 -6.30
C THR A 41 -4.13 6.34 -5.54
N PHE A 42 -4.58 5.25 -6.16
CA PHE A 42 -4.37 3.90 -5.63
C PHE A 42 -2.90 3.50 -5.66
N GLN A 43 -2.15 3.98 -6.66
CA GLN A 43 -0.70 3.80 -6.69
C GLN A 43 -0.03 4.37 -5.43
N GLU A 44 -0.37 5.60 -5.05
CA GLU A 44 0.23 6.27 -3.90
C GLU A 44 -0.11 5.55 -2.59
N SER A 45 -1.36 5.10 -2.41
CA SER A 45 -1.71 4.34 -1.20
C SER A 45 -1.04 2.98 -1.15
N ALA A 46 -0.95 2.26 -2.27
CA ALA A 46 -0.27 0.96 -2.33
C ALA A 46 1.21 1.07 -1.93
N LEU A 47 1.93 2.07 -2.48
CA LEU A 47 3.32 2.33 -2.13
C LEU A 47 3.48 2.68 -0.64
N LYS A 48 2.60 3.52 -0.09
CA LYS A 48 2.63 3.87 1.33
C LYS A 48 2.33 2.67 2.22
N TYR A 49 1.39 1.80 1.86
CA TYR A 49 1.14 0.56 2.61
C TYR A 49 2.34 -0.38 2.63
N GLU A 50 3.02 -0.54 1.50
CA GLU A 50 4.25 -1.34 1.43
C GLU A 50 5.38 -0.71 2.25
N ILE A 51 5.58 0.61 2.15
CA ILE A 51 6.58 1.33 2.97
C ILE A 51 6.27 1.18 4.46
N ILE A 52 5.03 1.43 4.89
CA ILE A 52 4.63 1.28 6.30
C ILE A 52 4.78 -0.17 6.75
N LYS A 53 4.43 -1.15 5.92
CA LYS A 53 4.63 -2.57 6.25
C LYS A 53 6.11 -2.89 6.42
N ILE A 54 6.95 -2.38 5.52
CA ILE A 54 8.40 -2.56 5.56
C ILE A 54 8.99 -1.89 6.80
N GLU A 55 8.65 -0.63 7.07
CA GLU A 55 9.06 0.10 8.27
C GLU A 55 8.60 -0.61 9.55
N ASN A 56 7.34 -1.07 9.59
CA ASN A 56 6.83 -1.84 10.72
C ASN A 56 7.57 -3.18 10.88
N LEU A 57 7.89 -3.88 9.80
CA LEU A 57 8.66 -5.13 9.85
C LEU A 57 10.08 -4.89 10.39
N TYR A 58 10.78 -3.84 9.92
CA TYR A 58 12.11 -3.49 10.43
C TYR A 58 12.06 -3.06 11.91
N ASN A 59 11.05 -2.30 12.31
CA ASN A 59 10.86 -1.89 13.70
C ASN A 59 10.60 -3.10 14.62
N SER A 60 9.82 -4.08 14.17
CA SER A 60 9.62 -5.33 14.92
C SER A 60 10.91 -6.18 14.98
N ALA A 61 11.68 -6.25 13.90
CA ALA A 61 12.94 -7.00 13.88
C ALA A 61 14.05 -6.38 14.76
N MET A 62 14.13 -5.04 14.85
CA MET A 62 15.09 -4.37 15.75
C MET A 62 14.70 -4.47 17.24
N GLN A 63 13.43 -4.70 17.57
CA GLN A 63 13.01 -4.96 18.95
C GLN A 63 13.46 -6.35 19.44
N GLU A 64 13.51 -7.36 18.56
CA GLU A 64 14.01 -8.70 18.92
C GLU A 64 15.54 -8.72 19.12
N ALA A 65 16.30 -7.89 18.39
CA ALA A 65 17.75 -7.79 18.54
C ALA A 65 18.19 -7.00 19.80
N ALA A 66 17.31 -6.18 20.38
CA ALA A 66 17.58 -5.43 21.62
C ALA A 66 17.28 -6.23 22.90
N GLN A 67 16.84 -7.48 22.77
CA GLN A 67 16.48 -8.36 23.90
C GLN A 67 17.55 -9.43 24.20
N PHE A 68 18.78 -9.26 23.71
CA PHE A 68 19.95 -10.08 24.09
C PHE A 68 21.18 -9.24 24.42
#